data_AF-A0A9X2B7W9-F1
#
_entry.id   AF-A0A9X2B7W9-F1
#
_cell.length_a   1.000
_cell.length_b   1.000
_cell.length_c   1.000
_cell.angle_alpha   90.00
_cell.angle_beta   90.00
_cell.angle_gamma   90.00
#
_symmetry.space_group_name_H-M   'P 1'
#
loop_
_entity.id
_entity.type
_entity.pdbx_description
1 polymer ?
#
loop_
_entity_poly.entity_id
_entity_poly.type
_entity_poly.pdbx_seq_one_letter_code
_entity_poly.pdbx_strand_id
1 'polypeptide(L)' 'MPLETKFVGAEDTFAYDLTTTEEMFRQLDKIASNVASRLERYQLKGRTITLKVKYGDFRQITRSQSLPCPSAMK' A
#
# COMPACT_ATOMS: atom_id res chain seq x y z
N MET A 1 -13.34 -20.13 -12.59
CA MET A 1 -11.96 -19.71 -12.89
C MET A 1 -11.45 -18.96 -11.68
N PRO A 2 -10.40 -19.40 -10.96
CA PRO A 2 -9.94 -18.64 -9.81
C PRO A 2 -9.30 -17.32 -10.30
N LEU A 3 -9.70 -16.22 -9.69
CA LEU A 3 -9.15 -14.90 -9.96
C LEU A 3 -7.69 -14.91 -9.50
N GLU A 4 -6.75 -15.10 -10.44
CA GLU A 4 -5.33 -14.91 -10.15
C GLU A 4 -5.16 -13.54 -9.48
N THR A 5 -4.72 -13.54 -8.23
CA THR A 5 -4.53 -12.30 -7.48
C THR A 5 -3.27 -11.62 -8.01
N LYS A 6 -3.43 -10.82 -9.06
CA LYS A 6 -2.33 -10.11 -9.74
C LYS A 6 -1.75 -8.97 -8.90
N PHE A 7 -2.56 -8.42 -8.00
CA PHE A 7 -2.19 -7.29 -7.13
C PHE A 7 -2.83 -7.46 -5.75
N VAL A 8 -2.06 -7.22 -4.70
CA VAL A 8 -2.55 -7.15 -3.31
C VAL A 8 -2.30 -5.73 -2.82
N GLY A 9 -3.36 -5.06 -2.37
CA GLY A 9 -3.29 -3.69 -1.89
C GLY A 9 -4.40 -3.39 -0.87
N ALA A 10 -4.24 -2.25 -0.20
CA ALA A 10 -5.25 -1.65 0.65
C ALA A 10 -5.26 -0.14 0.38
N GLU A 11 -6.44 0.46 0.37
CA GLU A 11 -6.63 1.91 0.28
C GLU A 11 -7.58 2.33 1.40
N ASP A 12 -7.35 3.52 1.94
CA ASP A 12 -8.18 4.10 2.99
C ASP A 12 -8.52 5.54 2.61
N THR A 13 -9.78 5.93 2.83
CA THR A 13 -10.24 7.31 2.62
C THR A 13 -10.45 7.94 3.98
N PHE A 14 -9.59 8.90 4.32
CA PHE A 14 -9.59 9.55 5.63
C PHE A 14 -10.75 10.54 5.77
N ALA A 15 -11.27 10.65 7.00
CA ALA A 15 -12.33 11.60 7.34
C ALA A 15 -11.84 13.06 7.38
N TYR A 16 -10.54 13.28 7.55
CA TYR A 16 -9.88 14.58 7.55
C TYR A 16 -8.56 14.50 6.78
N ASP A 17 -8.13 15.62 6.19
CA ASP A 17 -6.84 15.72 5.53
C ASP A 17 -5.70 15.53 6.54
N LEU A 18 -4.77 14.63 6.23
CA LEU A 18 -3.55 14.46 6.99
C LEU A 18 -2.61 15.62 6.68
N THR A 19 -2.34 16.48 7.66
CA THR A 19 -1.53 17.70 7.47
C THR A 19 -0.09 17.56 7.95
N THR A 20 0.22 16.54 8.75
CA THR A 20 1.56 16.29 9.28
C THR A 20 2.14 14.99 8.71
N THR A 21 3.45 15.01 8.51
CA THR A 21 4.20 13.84 8.03
C THR A 21 4.08 12.64 8.98
N GLU A 22 4.00 12.87 10.30
CA GLU A 22 3.82 11.82 11.31
C GLU A 22 2.48 11.10 11.17
N GLU A 23 1.39 11.84 10.97
CA GLU A 23 0.06 11.25 10.74
C GLU A 23 0.05 10.45 9.43
N MET A 24 0.68 10.98 8.37
CA MET A 24 0.83 10.26 7.10
C MET A 24 1.58 8.93 7.28
N PHE A 25 2.71 8.93 8.01
CA PHE A 25 3.47 7.71 8.28
C PHE A 25 2.70 6.70 9.11
N ARG A 26 1.96 7.14 10.14
CA ARG A 26 1.10 6.24 10.94
C ARG A 26 0.03 5.55 10.11
N GLN A 27 -0.61 6.27 9.19
CA GLN A 27 -1.63 5.68 8.33
C GLN A 27 -1.00 4.78 7.27
N LEU A 28 0.13 5.17 6.72
CA LEU A 28 0.88 4.34 5.78
C LEU A 28 1.32 3.02 6.41
N ASP A 29 1.78 3.03 7.67
CA ASP A 29 2.17 1.84 8.43
C ASP A 29 0.99 0.86 8.63
N LYS A 30 -0.20 1.38 8.98
CA LYS A 30 -1.42 0.58 9.08
C LYS A 30 -1.78 -0.08 7.75
N ILE A 31 -1.74 0.67 6.66
CA ILE A 31 -2.04 0.17 5.31
C ILE A 31 -1.01 -0.89 4.90
N ALA A 32 0.28 -0.62 5.13
CA ALA A 32 1.37 -1.55 4.84
C ALA A 32 1.23 -2.85 5.63
N SER A 33 0.91 -2.78 6.92
CA SER A 33 0.66 -3.94 7.78
C SER A 33 -0.51 -4.79 7.28
N ASN A 34 -1.60 -4.16 6.80
CA ASN A 34 -2.74 -4.88 6.24
C ASN A 34 -2.36 -5.59 4.93
N VAL A 35 -1.57 -4.95 4.07
CA VAL A 35 -1.05 -5.58 2.84
C VAL A 35 -0.10 -6.73 3.17
N ALA A 36 0.82 -6.54 4.12
CA ALA A 36 1.76 -7.56 4.58
C ALA A 36 1.01 -8.78 5.12
N SER A 37 0.05 -8.58 6.03
CA SER A 37 -0.76 -9.67 6.60
C SER A 37 -1.53 -10.44 5.51
N ARG A 38 -2.06 -9.74 4.49
CA ARG A 38 -2.69 -10.39 3.33
C ARG A 38 -1.68 -11.20 2.52
N LEU A 39 -0.51 -10.64 2.21
CA LEU A 39 0.55 -11.35 1.49
C LEU A 39 0.96 -12.63 2.23
N GLU A 40 1.16 -12.55 3.55
CA GLU A 40 1.49 -13.71 4.38
C GLU A 40 0.38 -14.76 4.39
N ARG A 41 -0.88 -14.33 4.59
CA ARG A 41 -2.05 -15.23 4.62
C ARG A 41 -2.20 -16.04 3.34
N TYR A 42 -1.91 -15.42 2.19
CA TYR A 42 -2.00 -16.08 0.88
C TYR A 42 -0.66 -16.65 0.40
N GLN A 43 0.40 -16.59 1.22
CA GLN A 43 1.77 -17.01 0.86
C GLN A 43 2.28 -16.38 -0.45
N LEU A 44 1.88 -15.14 -0.72
CA LEU A 44 2.25 -14.39 -1.90
C LEU A 44 3.47 -13.50 -1.63
N LYS A 45 4.24 -13.21 -2.68
CA LYS A 45 5.35 -12.26 -2.63
C LYS A 45 5.12 -11.12 -3.62
N GLY A 46 5.23 -9.90 -3.14
CA GLY A 46 5.20 -8.70 -3.98
C GLY A 46 6.59 -8.38 -4.53
N ARG A 47 6.66 -7.98 -5.81
CA ARG A 47 7.88 -7.43 -6.43
C ARG A 47 7.84 -5.91 -6.52
N THR A 48 6.67 -5.34 -6.77
CA THR A 48 6.50 -3.92 -7.04
C THR A 48 5.56 -3.32 -6.02
N ILE A 49 6.03 -2.30 -5.32
CA ILE A 49 5.24 -1.50 -4.39
C ILE A 49 4.70 -0.30 -5.15
N THR A 50 3.41 -0.03 -5.02
CA THR A 50 2.76 1.14 -5.61
C THR A 50 2.13 1.97 -4.50
N LEU A 51 2.57 3.22 -4.36
CA LEU A 51 2.00 4.20 -3.44
C LEU A 51 1.14 5.19 -4.22
N LYS A 52 -0.10 5.36 -3.77
CA LYS A 52 -1.06 6.32 -4.32
C LYS A 52 -1.44 7.31 -3.23
N VAL A 53 -1.26 8.60 -3.52
CA VAL A 53 -1.65 9.70 -2.63
C VAL A 53 -2.65 10.57 -3.37
N LYS A 54 -3.80 10.81 -2.75
CA LYS A 54 -4.84 11.72 -3.25
C LYS A 54 -4.86 12.94 -2.33
N TYR A 55 -4.73 14.12 -2.91
CA TYR A 55 -4.78 15.41 -2.21
C TYR A 55 -6.23 15.92 -2.11
N GLY A 56 -6.50 16.83 -1.17
CA GLY A 56 -7.81 17.47 -1.01
C GLY A 56 -8.33 18.23 -2.24
N ASP A 57 -7.42 18.68 -3.11
CA ASP A 57 -7.73 19.26 -4.44
C ASP A 57 -8.02 18.20 -5.52
N PHE A 58 -8.32 16.95 -5.12
CA PHE A 58 -8.53 15.79 -6.00
C PHE A 58 -7.35 15.40 -6.89
N ARG A 59 -6.21 16.10 -6.80
CA ARG A 59 -4.97 15.70 -7.46
C ARG A 59 -4.49 14.36 -6.93
N GLN A 60 -4.06 13.47 -7.82
CA GLN A 60 -3.51 12.17 -7.43
C GLN A 60 -2.07 12.03 -7.92
N ILE A 61 -1.18 11.59 -7.02
CA ILE A 61 0.18 11.20 -7.36
C ILE A 61 0.32 9.70 -7.13
N THR A 62 0.88 9.00 -8.12
CA THR A 62 1.20 7.59 -8.03
C THR A 62 2.68 7.40 -8.28
N ARG A 63 3.33 6.63 -7.40
CA ARG A 63 4.73 6.22 -7.53
C ARG A 63 4.81 4.71 -7.37
N SER A 64 5.59 4.07 -8.22
CA SER A 64 5.82 2.64 -8.19
C SER A 64 7.32 2.37 -8.09
N GLN A 65 7.70 1.47 -7.20
CA GLN A 65 9.07 1.03 -7.05
C GLN A 65 9.12 -0.50 -7.07
N SER A 66 9.90 -1.05 -7.99
CA SER A 66 10.18 -2.49 -8.04
C SER A 66 11.39 -2.80 -7.18
N LEU A 67 11.23 -3.74 -6.26
CA LEU A 67 12.32 -4.23 -5.42
C LEU A 67 13.17 -5.23 -6.23
N PRO A 68 14.52 -5.17 -6.10
CA PRO A 68 15.42 -6.04 -6.85
C PRO A 68 15.31 -7.52 -6.44
N CYS A 69 14.84 -7.79 -5.22
CA CYS A 69 14.45 -9.12 -4.75
C CYS A 69 13.00 -9.07 -4.21
N PRO A 70 12.19 -10.13 -4.37
CA PRO A 70 10.90 -10.23 -3.69
C PRO A 70 11.15 -10.39 -2.19
N SER A 71 11.28 -9.28 -1.47
CA SER A 71 11.52 -9.31 -0.04
C SER A 71 10.25 -9.73 0.69
N ALA A 72 10.34 -10.78 1.50
CA ALA A 72 9.40 -10.94 2.60
C ALA A 72 9.53 -9.68 3.47
N MET A 73 8.42 -8.96 3.68
CA MET A 73 8.37 -7.93 4.71
C MET A 73 8.67 -8.64 6.04
N LYS A 74 9.73 -8.22 6.72
CA LYS A 74 10.13 -8.72 8.04
C LYS A 74 9.78 -7.68 9.07
#